data_AF-A0A1H3H0J8-F1
#
_entry.id   AF-A0A1H3H0J8-F1
#
_cell.length_a   1.000
_cell.length_b   1.000
_cell.length_c   1.000
_cell.angle_alpha   90.00
_cell.angle_beta   90.00
_cell.angle_gamma   90.00
#
_symmetry.space_group_name_H-M   'P 1'
#
loop_
_entity.id
_entity.type
_entity.pdbx_description
1 polymer ?
#
loop_
_entity_poly.entity_id
_entity_poly.type
_entity_poly.pdbx_seq_one_letter_code
_entity_poly.pdbx_strand_id
1 'polypeptide(L)'
;MTNRYSCTVCTGTFDQLPPAAKPACAHGGDMVPIPVFDGAPTGCFDRTRFNGSVFTRQNFVSSLGRGRFDCQYDQHAGVMEIIMKIDIGAGDVPQAEQQALAAKFKNRVPAYWNGKWTFRCRRPGWTDLPPVTCRFRVEIVPPGQSHFTLALSRPKEDPAKVQKGRPIYLRECRGFLSLKQVITGNPQARDQLDLLDFHLDDFAHVLAAQIITMHERRRLQAVLESMWNIFHLPLRVRRDNEDTTIEAMMSALFLGFDGEIPTILADKLTDFSKIAGRRMPGTRPVPIIISPPGNKIVEKREDWDAQARRVVEFLQKLPDGNTIQLGSPIPEAVTLTIRIDEELEQSELNDLQYNVSVHEFGHMLGLPDEYEDPPNSPNAKPEDRAKATVKAEYLKLCQLAGLAAPNFPSHTSSMMSDGMTVLPFHAMSVWDALCKMTQPYLAPHHWEIRPV
;
A
#
# COMPACT_ATOMS: atom_id res chain seq x y z
N MET A 1 -8.15 -4.35 -50.02
CA MET A 1 -7.61 -3.57 -48.90
C MET A 1 -8.41 -2.27 -48.81
N THR A 2 -9.32 -2.12 -47.85
CA THR A 2 -10.06 -0.87 -47.66
C THR A 2 -9.18 0.13 -46.91
N ASN A 3 -9.00 1.32 -47.47
CA ASN A 3 -8.33 2.43 -46.77
C ASN A 3 -9.34 3.08 -45.83
N ARG A 4 -8.94 3.31 -44.57
CA ARG A 4 -9.78 3.99 -43.58
C ARG A 4 -9.28 5.42 -43.36
N TYR A 5 -10.21 6.36 -43.28
CA TYR A 5 -9.90 7.77 -43.04
C TYR A 5 -10.69 8.30 -41.84
N SER A 6 -10.09 9.19 -41.05
CA SER A 6 -10.79 9.98 -40.01
C SER A 6 -10.89 11.43 -40.45
N CYS A 7 -12.06 12.04 -40.25
CA CYS A 7 -12.24 13.48 -40.44
C CYS A 7 -11.70 14.26 -39.24
N THR A 8 -10.80 15.21 -39.48
CA THR A 8 -10.23 16.07 -38.41
C THR A 8 -11.24 17.00 -37.75
N VAL A 9 -12.38 17.26 -38.42
CA VAL A 9 -13.40 18.22 -37.94
C VAL A 9 -14.54 17.52 -37.21
N CYS A 10 -15.14 16.48 -37.80
CA CYS A 10 -16.30 15.81 -37.21
C CYS A 10 -15.97 14.49 -36.49
N THR A 11 -14.71 14.04 -36.52
CA THR A 11 -14.23 12.76 -35.95
C THR A 11 -14.84 11.49 -36.56
N GLY A 12 -15.69 11.64 -37.60
CA GLY A 12 -16.27 10.51 -38.32
C GLY A 12 -15.23 9.70 -39.10
N THR A 13 -15.40 8.38 -39.14
CA THR A 13 -14.53 7.46 -39.89
C THR A 13 -15.21 6.94 -41.15
N PHE A 14 -14.45 6.82 -42.24
CA PHE A 14 -14.94 6.39 -43.54
C PHE A 14 -14.08 5.26 -44.10
N ASP A 15 -14.72 4.19 -44.56
CA ASP A 15 -14.06 3.07 -45.23
C ASP A 15 -14.16 3.25 -46.75
N GLN A 16 -13.04 3.06 -47.44
CA GLN A 16 -12.96 3.25 -48.87
C GLN A 16 -12.38 2.02 -49.58
N LEU A 17 -13.11 1.51 -50.58
CA LEU A 17 -12.60 0.50 -51.50
C LEU A 17 -11.66 1.15 -52.54
N PRO A 18 -10.45 0.61 -52.76
CA PRO A 18 -9.62 1.01 -53.90
C PRO A 18 -10.34 0.69 -55.21
N PRO A 19 -10.23 1.51 -56.26
CA PRO A 19 -9.34 2.66 -56.43
C PRO A 19 -10.06 4.03 -56.34
N ALA A 20 -11.00 4.22 -55.40
CA ALA A 20 -11.79 5.45 -55.34
C ALA A 20 -11.00 6.68 -54.81
N ALA A 21 -11.40 7.89 -55.22
CA ALA A 21 -10.83 9.17 -54.79
C ALA A 21 -11.14 9.46 -53.31
N LYS A 22 -10.16 9.95 -52.54
CA LYS A 22 -10.25 10.22 -51.08
C LYS A 22 -11.64 10.76 -50.69
N PRO A 23 -12.36 10.15 -49.74
CA PRO A 23 -13.70 10.58 -49.39
C PRO A 23 -13.69 12.04 -48.93
N ALA A 24 -14.71 12.79 -49.30
CA ALA A 24 -14.92 14.16 -48.82
C ALA A 24 -15.87 14.13 -47.62
N CYS A 25 -15.48 14.77 -46.51
CA CYS A 25 -16.40 14.99 -45.41
C CYS A 25 -17.35 16.15 -45.74
N ALA A 26 -18.64 16.00 -45.47
CA ALA A 26 -19.64 17.06 -45.64
C ALA A 26 -19.37 18.31 -44.78
N HIS A 27 -18.44 18.24 -43.83
CA HIS A 27 -18.07 19.33 -42.92
C HIS A 27 -16.73 19.98 -43.29
N GLY A 28 -16.17 19.67 -44.47
CA GLY A 28 -14.96 20.30 -45.00
C GLY A 28 -13.65 19.92 -44.28
N GLY A 29 -13.67 18.92 -43.40
CA GLY A 29 -12.48 18.47 -42.68
C GLY A 29 -11.54 17.61 -43.52
N ASP A 30 -10.25 17.78 -43.28
CA ASP A 30 -9.22 16.93 -43.87
C ASP A 30 -9.37 15.49 -43.40
N MET A 31 -9.26 14.58 -44.35
CA MET A 31 -9.35 13.15 -44.11
C MET A 31 -7.95 12.58 -43.89
N VAL A 32 -7.65 12.12 -42.68
CA VAL A 32 -6.33 11.57 -42.34
C VAL A 32 -6.40 10.04 -42.43
N PRO A 33 -5.49 9.36 -43.16
CA PRO A 33 -5.46 7.91 -43.18
C PRO A 33 -5.26 7.35 -41.78
N ILE A 34 -6.12 6.44 -41.36
CA ILE A 34 -5.92 5.69 -40.13
C ILE A 34 -5.08 4.47 -40.51
N PRO A 35 -3.88 4.27 -39.93
CA PRO A 35 -3.13 3.06 -40.15
C PRO A 35 -4.00 1.87 -39.72
N VAL A 36 -4.45 1.10 -40.70
CA VAL A 36 -5.17 -0.15 -40.47
C VAL A 36 -4.12 -1.14 -40.02
N PHE A 37 -4.07 -1.43 -38.72
CA PHE A 37 -3.28 -2.55 -38.24
C PHE A 37 -3.83 -3.83 -38.89
N ASP A 38 -2.95 -4.53 -39.63
CA ASP A 38 -3.30 -5.66 -40.48
C ASP A 38 -4.14 -6.72 -39.74
N GLY A 39 -5.36 -6.97 -40.24
CA GLY A 39 -5.99 -8.28 -40.12
C GLY A 39 -7.40 -8.38 -39.54
N ALA A 40 -8.00 -7.35 -38.94
CA ALA A 40 -9.38 -7.44 -38.44
C ALA A 40 -10.40 -6.83 -39.42
N PRO A 41 -11.34 -7.61 -39.97
CA PRO A 41 -12.39 -7.08 -40.84
C PRO A 41 -13.23 -6.06 -40.08
N THR A 42 -13.48 -4.93 -40.72
CA THR A 42 -14.25 -3.79 -40.21
C THR A 42 -15.75 -4.03 -40.26
N GLY A 43 -16.21 -5.18 -39.77
CA GLY A 43 -17.62 -5.35 -39.42
C GLY A 43 -17.97 -4.40 -38.28
N CYS A 44 -19.17 -3.83 -38.29
CA CYS A 44 -19.84 -3.32 -37.10
C CYS A 44 -19.43 -4.21 -35.91
N PHE A 45 -18.65 -3.70 -34.96
CA PHE A 45 -18.20 -4.50 -33.82
C PHE A 45 -19.46 -5.01 -33.13
N ASP A 46 -19.72 -6.29 -33.31
CA ASP A 46 -21.02 -6.87 -33.00
C ASP A 46 -21.22 -6.82 -31.48
N ARG A 47 -21.95 -5.80 -31.04
CA ARG A 47 -22.36 -5.60 -29.65
C ARG A 47 -23.10 -6.84 -29.14
N THR A 48 -23.87 -7.50 -30.00
CA THR A 48 -24.54 -8.77 -29.69
C THR A 48 -23.52 -9.84 -29.33
N ARG A 49 -22.46 -9.99 -30.13
CA ARG A 49 -21.37 -10.93 -29.84
C ARG A 49 -20.65 -10.58 -28.54
N PHE A 50 -20.33 -9.31 -28.31
CA PHE A 50 -19.71 -8.90 -27.04
C PHE A 50 -20.62 -9.25 -25.85
N ASN A 51 -21.91 -8.90 -25.92
CA ASN A 51 -22.88 -9.11 -24.86
C ASN A 51 -23.17 -10.59 -24.59
N GLY A 52 -22.95 -11.48 -25.56
CA GLY A 52 -23.08 -12.93 -25.40
C GLY A 52 -21.76 -13.66 -25.16
N SER A 53 -20.64 -12.97 -25.00
CA SER A 53 -19.32 -13.60 -24.81
C SER A 53 -19.08 -14.01 -23.35
N VAL A 54 -18.04 -14.80 -23.11
CA VAL A 54 -17.35 -14.84 -21.82
C VAL A 54 -15.88 -14.84 -22.20
N PHE A 55 -15.14 -13.84 -21.74
CA PHE A 55 -13.75 -13.69 -22.16
C PHE A 55 -12.85 -14.43 -21.18
N THR A 56 -12.08 -15.40 -21.66
CA THR A 56 -11.17 -16.17 -20.81
C THR A 56 -9.74 -16.09 -21.35
N ARG A 57 -8.77 -15.93 -20.45
CA ARG A 57 -7.34 -16.06 -20.73
C ARG A 57 -6.71 -16.93 -19.65
N GLN A 58 -5.97 -17.94 -20.08
CA GLN A 58 -5.13 -18.75 -19.20
C GLN A 58 -3.70 -18.25 -19.28
N ASN A 59 -2.98 -18.30 -18.16
CA ASN A 59 -1.59 -17.87 -18.05
C ASN A 59 -1.35 -16.47 -18.62
N PHE A 60 -2.30 -15.56 -18.41
CA PHE A 60 -2.14 -14.17 -18.79
C PHE A 60 -0.90 -13.60 -18.11
N VAL A 61 -0.06 -12.90 -18.88
CA VAL A 61 1.07 -12.12 -18.37
C VAL A 61 0.82 -10.66 -18.71
N SER A 62 0.94 -9.78 -17.71
CA SER A 62 0.75 -8.35 -17.91
C SER A 62 1.76 -7.79 -18.92
N SER A 63 1.41 -6.68 -19.58
CA SER A 63 2.32 -5.87 -20.39
C SER A 63 3.57 -5.42 -19.63
N LEU A 64 3.55 -5.48 -18.30
CA LEU A 64 4.71 -5.25 -17.44
C LEU A 64 5.79 -6.34 -17.55
N GLY A 65 5.53 -7.43 -18.28
CA GLY A 65 6.41 -8.59 -18.37
C GLY A 65 6.39 -9.50 -17.13
N ARG A 66 5.56 -9.15 -16.15
CA ARG A 66 5.37 -9.87 -14.88
C ARG A 66 3.90 -9.97 -14.52
N GLY A 67 3.62 -10.74 -13.49
CA GLY A 67 2.25 -10.97 -13.03
C GLY A 67 1.54 -11.97 -13.90
N ARG A 68 1.46 -13.23 -13.43
CA ARG A 68 0.93 -14.36 -14.19
C ARG A 68 -0.31 -14.91 -13.50
N PHE A 69 -1.43 -14.95 -14.20
CA PHE A 69 -2.69 -15.46 -13.64
C PHE A 69 -3.64 -15.95 -14.73
N ASP A 70 -4.66 -16.70 -14.34
CA ASP A 70 -5.80 -16.96 -15.22
C ASP A 70 -6.86 -15.89 -14.96
N CYS A 71 -7.60 -15.48 -15.98
CA CYS A 71 -8.69 -14.55 -15.81
C CYS A 71 -9.89 -14.86 -16.71
N GLN A 72 -11.08 -14.54 -16.19
CA GLN A 72 -12.34 -14.69 -16.88
C GLN A 72 -13.19 -13.45 -16.65
N TYR A 73 -13.74 -12.86 -17.71
CA TYR A 73 -14.64 -11.72 -17.65
C TYR A 73 -16.01 -12.10 -18.21
N ASP A 74 -17.02 -12.05 -17.34
CA ASP A 74 -18.43 -12.13 -17.67
C ASP A 74 -19.01 -10.71 -17.75
N GLN A 75 -19.24 -10.24 -18.98
CA GLN A 75 -19.76 -8.90 -19.23
C GLN A 75 -21.23 -8.72 -18.85
N HIS A 76 -22.02 -9.79 -18.77
CA HIS A 76 -23.41 -9.68 -18.34
C HIS A 76 -23.46 -9.48 -16.82
N ALA A 77 -22.65 -10.24 -16.07
CA ALA A 77 -22.55 -10.09 -14.63
C ALA A 77 -21.77 -8.84 -14.21
N GLY A 78 -20.92 -8.29 -15.09
CA GLY A 78 -19.97 -7.24 -14.71
C GLY A 78 -18.94 -7.76 -13.70
N VAL A 79 -18.48 -9.00 -13.87
CA VAL A 79 -17.53 -9.64 -12.96
C VAL A 79 -16.32 -10.15 -13.75
N MET A 80 -15.14 -9.74 -13.31
CA MET A 80 -13.87 -10.30 -13.76
C MET A 80 -13.25 -11.13 -12.63
N GLU A 81 -13.21 -12.45 -12.82
CA GLU A 81 -12.53 -13.37 -11.92
C GLU A 81 -11.04 -13.48 -12.28
N ILE A 82 -10.18 -13.30 -11.27
CA ILE A 82 -8.72 -13.43 -11.35
C ILE A 82 -8.31 -14.62 -10.50
N ILE A 83 -7.77 -15.64 -11.14
CA ILE A 83 -7.40 -16.89 -10.49
C ILE A 83 -5.89 -16.98 -10.42
N MET A 84 -5.36 -16.90 -9.21
CA MET A 84 -3.94 -17.04 -8.92
C MET A 84 -3.65 -18.47 -8.44
N LYS A 85 -2.85 -19.21 -9.20
CA LYS A 85 -2.44 -20.58 -8.86
C LYS A 85 -1.08 -20.56 -8.20
N ILE A 86 -1.00 -21.01 -6.96
CA ILE A 86 0.20 -20.96 -6.14
C ILE A 86 0.57 -22.37 -5.73
N ASP A 87 1.82 -22.73 -5.95
CA ASP A 87 2.44 -23.91 -5.36
C ASP A 87 3.18 -23.47 -4.09
N ILE A 88 2.81 -24.02 -2.95
CA ILE A 88 3.59 -23.83 -1.72
C ILE A 88 4.65 -24.93 -1.75
N GLY A 89 5.83 -24.57 -2.24
CA GLY A 89 6.86 -25.53 -2.58
C GLY A 89 7.31 -26.37 -1.39
N ALA A 90 7.88 -27.53 -1.71
CA ALA A 90 8.50 -28.42 -0.71
C ALA A 90 9.75 -27.74 -0.10
N GLY A 91 9.53 -27.05 1.02
CA GLY A 91 10.58 -26.51 1.88
C GLY A 91 10.99 -27.47 3.00
N ASP A 92 11.91 -27.01 3.85
CA ASP A 92 12.22 -27.63 5.15
C ASP A 92 11.16 -27.33 6.23
N VAL A 93 10.13 -26.56 5.88
CA VAL A 93 8.98 -26.23 6.73
C VAL A 93 8.02 -27.42 6.82
N PRO A 94 7.57 -27.84 8.03
CA PRO A 94 6.62 -28.94 8.20
C PRO A 94 5.33 -28.75 7.41
N GLN A 95 4.79 -29.84 6.84
CA GLN A 95 3.60 -29.81 5.99
C GLN A 95 2.39 -29.12 6.65
N ALA A 96 2.19 -29.29 7.96
CA ALA A 96 1.10 -28.64 8.69
C ALA A 96 1.22 -27.10 8.68
N GLU A 97 2.44 -26.57 8.79
CA GLU A 97 2.70 -25.12 8.70
C GLU A 97 2.46 -24.61 7.27
N GLN A 98 2.89 -25.37 6.26
CA GLN A 98 2.62 -25.04 4.85
C GLN A 98 1.11 -24.98 4.56
N GLN A 99 0.33 -25.94 5.08
CA GLN A 99 -1.12 -25.97 4.94
C GLN A 99 -1.80 -24.79 5.65
N ALA A 100 -1.33 -24.44 6.85
CA ALA A 100 -1.83 -23.28 7.59
C ALA A 100 -1.56 -21.97 6.82
N LEU A 101 -0.37 -21.82 6.24
CA LEU A 101 -0.05 -20.69 5.38
C LEU A 101 -0.94 -20.64 4.14
N ALA A 102 -1.12 -21.77 3.46
CA ALA A 102 -2.02 -21.90 2.30
C ALA A 102 -3.43 -21.43 2.64
N ALA A 103 -3.98 -21.88 3.77
CA ALA A 103 -5.31 -21.50 4.21
C ALA A 103 -5.40 -19.99 4.50
N LYS A 104 -4.40 -19.42 5.20
CA LYS A 104 -4.35 -17.98 5.46
C LYS A 104 -4.27 -17.17 4.18
N PHE A 105 -3.37 -17.50 3.27
CA PHE A 105 -3.19 -16.80 1.99
C PHE A 105 -4.46 -16.87 1.14
N LYS A 106 -5.07 -18.06 1.05
CA LYS A 106 -6.31 -18.30 0.30
C LYS A 106 -7.49 -17.46 0.79
N ASN A 107 -7.57 -17.20 2.09
CA ASN A 107 -8.66 -16.44 2.68
C ASN A 107 -8.38 -14.93 2.73
N ARG A 108 -7.16 -14.54 3.11
CA ARG A 108 -6.79 -13.14 3.39
C ARG A 108 -6.66 -12.32 2.11
N VAL A 109 -6.13 -12.90 1.03
CA VAL A 109 -5.97 -12.18 -0.26
C VAL A 109 -7.33 -11.77 -0.84
N PRO A 110 -8.31 -12.68 -1.05
CA PRO A 110 -9.63 -12.28 -1.56
C PRO A 110 -10.34 -11.29 -0.63
N ALA A 111 -10.29 -11.51 0.69
CA ALA A 111 -10.91 -10.61 1.67
C ALA A 111 -10.36 -9.18 1.57
N TYR A 112 -9.08 -9.04 1.25
CA TYR A 112 -8.42 -7.76 1.18
C TYR A 112 -8.49 -7.10 -0.20
N TRP A 113 -8.33 -7.84 -1.30
CA TRP A 113 -8.27 -7.25 -2.64
C TRP A 113 -9.63 -7.14 -3.35
N ASN A 114 -10.63 -7.95 -2.96
CA ASN A 114 -11.95 -7.89 -3.60
C ASN A 114 -12.68 -6.58 -3.29
N GLY A 115 -13.38 -6.05 -4.28
CA GLY A 115 -14.22 -4.87 -4.11
C GLY A 115 -13.45 -3.58 -3.81
N LYS A 116 -12.15 -3.50 -4.16
CA LYS A 116 -11.36 -2.26 -3.98
C LYS A 116 -11.49 -1.28 -5.13
N TRP A 117 -11.81 -1.78 -6.33
CA TRP A 117 -12.04 -0.95 -7.51
C TRP A 117 -13.01 -1.59 -8.49
N THR A 118 -13.54 -0.78 -9.39
CA THR A 118 -14.36 -1.17 -10.54
C THR A 118 -13.82 -0.58 -11.83
N PHE A 119 -14.14 -1.21 -12.96
CA PHE A 119 -13.88 -0.67 -14.30
C PHE A 119 -15.18 -0.25 -14.98
N ARG A 120 -15.28 1.01 -15.39
CA ARG A 120 -16.44 1.54 -16.09
C ARG A 120 -16.13 1.75 -17.57
N CYS A 121 -16.99 1.23 -18.44
CA CYS A 121 -16.90 1.52 -19.87
C CYS A 121 -17.42 2.94 -20.16
N ARG A 122 -16.61 3.76 -20.82
CA ARG A 122 -16.93 5.13 -21.27
C ARG A 122 -17.15 5.24 -22.77
N ARG A 123 -17.07 4.14 -23.51
CA ARG A 123 -17.30 4.17 -24.96
C ARG A 123 -18.75 4.60 -25.24
N PRO A 124 -18.99 5.62 -26.10
CA PRO A 124 -20.34 5.99 -26.50
C PRO A 124 -21.12 4.78 -27.05
N GLY A 125 -22.37 4.61 -26.58
CA GLY A 125 -23.22 3.46 -26.93
C GLY A 125 -22.90 2.15 -26.19
N TRP A 126 -21.97 2.17 -25.23
CA TRP A 126 -21.58 1.02 -24.39
C TRP A 126 -21.63 1.37 -22.89
N THR A 127 -22.15 2.55 -22.55
CA THR A 127 -22.26 3.06 -21.18
C THR A 127 -23.31 2.34 -20.35
N ASP A 128 -24.12 1.49 -20.99
CA ASP A 128 -25.08 0.56 -20.42
C ASP A 128 -24.41 -0.73 -19.88
N LEU A 129 -23.13 -0.94 -20.15
CA LEU A 129 -22.40 -2.06 -19.53
C LEU A 129 -22.36 -1.93 -18.00
N PRO A 130 -22.59 -3.04 -17.27
CA PRO A 130 -22.39 -3.02 -15.83
C PRO A 130 -20.93 -2.68 -15.50
N PRO A 131 -20.67 -1.93 -14.41
CA PRO A 131 -19.32 -1.76 -13.90
C PRO A 131 -18.67 -3.13 -13.64
N VAL A 132 -17.45 -3.31 -14.11
CA VAL A 132 -16.72 -4.57 -13.93
C VAL A 132 -16.09 -4.58 -12.54
N THR A 133 -16.56 -5.47 -11.68
CA THR A 133 -15.98 -5.76 -10.37
C THR A 133 -14.94 -6.86 -10.47
N CYS A 134 -13.88 -6.77 -9.66
CA CYS A 134 -12.85 -7.82 -9.61
C CYS A 134 -13.12 -8.80 -8.48
N ARG A 135 -12.95 -10.10 -8.78
CA ARG A 135 -12.95 -11.17 -7.78
C ARG A 135 -11.66 -11.98 -7.90
N PHE A 136 -10.82 -11.85 -6.89
CA PHE A 136 -9.62 -12.65 -6.73
C PHE A 136 -9.95 -13.98 -6.07
N ARG A 137 -9.41 -15.05 -6.64
CA ARG A 137 -9.43 -16.42 -6.12
C ARG A 137 -8.01 -16.95 -6.11
N VAL A 138 -7.59 -17.49 -4.97
CA VAL A 138 -6.31 -18.18 -4.87
C VAL A 138 -6.55 -19.69 -4.84
N GLU A 139 -5.82 -20.40 -5.69
CA GLU A 139 -5.82 -21.86 -5.77
C GLU A 139 -4.44 -22.38 -5.38
N ILE A 140 -4.40 -23.23 -4.36
CA ILE A 140 -3.16 -23.94 -4.01
C ILE A 140 -3.10 -25.19 -4.88
N VAL A 141 -2.09 -25.27 -5.73
CA VAL A 141 -1.97 -26.33 -6.76
C VAL A 141 -0.62 -27.05 -6.65
N PRO A 142 -0.50 -28.28 -7.15
CA PRO A 142 0.77 -28.99 -7.19
C PRO A 142 1.83 -28.27 -8.05
N PRO A 143 3.13 -28.57 -7.83
CA PRO A 143 4.22 -28.08 -8.67
C PRO A 143 3.96 -28.33 -10.16
N GLY A 144 4.25 -27.34 -11.00
CA GLY A 144 4.07 -27.41 -12.46
C GLY A 144 2.69 -26.97 -12.96
N GLN A 145 1.70 -26.82 -12.09
CA GLN A 145 0.39 -26.22 -12.43
C GLN A 145 0.26 -24.77 -11.93
N SER A 146 1.21 -24.32 -11.12
CA SER A 146 1.19 -22.99 -10.52
C SER A 146 1.64 -21.90 -11.49
N HIS A 147 1.13 -20.70 -11.26
CA HIS A 147 1.69 -19.48 -11.81
C HIS A 147 2.93 -19.04 -11.05
N PHE A 148 2.94 -19.28 -9.72
CA PHE A 148 4.04 -18.96 -8.82
C PHE A 148 4.32 -20.11 -7.85
N THR A 149 5.58 -20.31 -7.48
CA THR A 149 5.97 -21.21 -6.40
C THR A 149 6.50 -20.38 -5.24
N LEU A 150 5.88 -20.50 -4.08
CA LEU A 150 6.38 -19.96 -2.81
C LEU A 150 7.41 -20.93 -2.25
N ALA A 151 8.66 -20.51 -2.15
CA ALA A 151 9.69 -21.29 -1.49
C ALA A 151 9.68 -20.94 -0.01
N LEU A 152 9.34 -21.92 0.84
CA LEU A 152 9.43 -21.74 2.28
C LEU A 152 10.76 -22.30 2.76
N SER A 153 11.48 -21.55 3.58
CA SER A 153 12.65 -22.07 4.28
C SER A 153 12.73 -21.56 5.70
N ARG A 154 13.20 -22.41 6.63
CA ARG A 154 13.60 -21.93 7.94
C ARG A 154 14.89 -21.14 7.79
N PRO A 155 15.11 -20.06 8.56
CA PRO A 155 16.41 -19.43 8.63
C PRO A 155 17.41 -20.50 8.98
N LYS A 156 18.49 -20.55 8.21
CA LYS A 156 19.64 -21.33 8.63
C LYS A 156 20.12 -20.67 9.91
N GLU A 157 19.95 -21.36 11.02
CA GLU A 157 20.49 -20.94 12.31
C GLU A 157 21.97 -20.60 12.11
N ASP A 158 22.36 -19.38 12.48
CA ASP A 158 23.77 -19.10 12.69
C ASP A 158 24.18 -19.83 13.98
N PRO A 159 24.99 -20.90 13.92
CA PRO A 159 25.34 -21.66 15.11
C PRO A 159 26.02 -20.79 16.18
N ALA A 160 26.59 -19.63 15.81
CA ALA A 160 27.14 -18.66 16.75
C ALA A 160 26.06 -17.93 17.59
N LYS A 161 24.81 -17.85 17.12
CA LYS A 161 23.69 -17.20 17.83
C LYS A 161 22.88 -18.15 18.71
N VAL A 162 22.95 -19.46 18.45
CA VAL A 162 22.22 -20.51 19.19
C VAL A 162 22.79 -20.75 20.61
N GLN A 163 24.04 -20.34 20.89
CA GLN A 163 24.71 -20.57 22.18
C GLN A 163 24.08 -19.87 23.40
N LYS A 164 23.05 -19.02 23.25
CA LYS A 164 22.41 -18.31 24.38
C LYS A 164 21.10 -18.90 24.88
N GLY A 165 20.90 -20.22 24.74
CA GLY A 165 19.92 -20.98 25.53
C GLY A 165 18.47 -20.50 25.47
N ARG A 166 18.09 -19.71 24.45
CA ARG A 166 16.70 -19.31 24.24
C ARG A 166 16.00 -20.44 23.46
N PRO A 167 14.82 -20.90 23.91
CA PRO A 167 14.07 -21.90 23.17
C PRO A 167 13.76 -21.37 21.77
N ILE A 168 14.05 -22.19 20.76
CA ILE A 168 13.68 -21.93 19.37
C ILE A 168 12.17 -22.18 19.27
N TYR A 169 11.39 -21.13 19.52
CA TYR A 169 9.97 -21.14 19.22
C TYR A 169 9.79 -21.06 17.70
N LEU A 170 8.58 -21.35 17.20
CA LEU A 170 8.13 -21.32 15.79
C LEU A 170 8.38 -19.99 15.03
N ARG A 171 9.17 -19.06 15.60
CA ARG A 171 9.21 -17.63 15.32
C ARG A 171 9.99 -17.19 14.10
N GLU A 172 10.65 -18.13 13.44
CA GLU A 172 11.74 -17.76 12.54
C GLU A 172 11.52 -18.19 11.10
N CYS A 173 10.57 -19.06 10.75
CA CYS A 173 10.39 -19.51 9.36
C CYS A 173 10.25 -18.34 8.36
N ARG A 174 10.92 -18.41 7.20
CA ARG A 174 10.91 -17.38 6.15
C ARG A 174 10.24 -17.92 4.88
N GLY A 175 9.23 -17.22 4.40
CA GLY A 175 8.67 -17.41 3.07
C GLY A 175 9.41 -16.52 2.08
N PHE A 176 9.61 -17.05 0.88
CA PHE A 176 10.25 -16.30 -0.18
C PHE A 176 9.47 -16.43 -1.48
N LEU A 177 9.19 -15.28 -2.09
CA LEU A 177 8.82 -15.19 -3.50
C LEU A 177 10.10 -14.85 -4.28
N SER A 178 10.47 -15.68 -5.25
CA SER A 178 11.62 -15.35 -6.09
C SER A 178 11.25 -14.17 -6.99
N LEU A 179 11.89 -13.01 -6.77
CA LEU A 179 11.78 -11.84 -7.64
C LEU A 179 12.12 -12.20 -9.08
N LYS A 180 13.01 -13.17 -9.31
CA LYS A 180 13.30 -13.67 -10.65
C LYS A 180 12.10 -14.37 -11.29
N GLN A 181 11.30 -15.15 -10.56
CA GLN A 181 10.04 -15.70 -11.09
C GLN A 181 9.08 -14.58 -11.49
N VAL A 182 9.00 -13.54 -10.66
CA VAL A 182 8.17 -12.36 -10.93
C VAL A 182 8.67 -11.63 -12.17
N ILE A 183 9.95 -11.24 -12.20
CA ILE A 183 10.58 -10.44 -13.26
C ILE A 183 10.60 -11.19 -14.61
N THR A 184 10.88 -12.49 -14.60
CA THR A 184 11.04 -13.26 -15.84
C THR A 184 9.74 -13.93 -16.33
N GLY A 185 8.70 -13.97 -15.49
CA GLY A 185 7.48 -14.73 -15.76
C GLY A 185 7.69 -16.26 -15.84
N ASN A 186 8.88 -16.76 -15.51
CA ASN A 186 9.21 -18.17 -15.51
C ASN A 186 9.01 -18.77 -14.11
N PRO A 187 7.99 -19.62 -13.88
CA PRO A 187 7.73 -20.23 -12.58
C PRO A 187 8.84 -21.18 -12.12
N GLN A 188 9.70 -21.65 -13.03
CA GLN A 188 10.84 -22.52 -12.71
C GLN A 188 12.13 -21.74 -12.42
N ALA A 189 12.17 -20.43 -12.65
CA ALA A 189 13.35 -19.64 -12.30
C ALA A 189 13.52 -19.65 -10.78
N ARG A 190 14.62 -20.21 -10.28
CA ARG A 190 14.97 -20.16 -8.86
C ARG A 190 16.33 -19.48 -8.78
N ASP A 191 16.41 -18.35 -8.09
CA ASP A 191 17.68 -17.79 -7.64
C ASP A 191 17.62 -17.62 -6.13
N GLN A 192 18.66 -18.08 -5.44
CA GLN A 192 18.75 -18.01 -3.97
C GLN A 192 18.98 -16.58 -3.46
N LEU A 193 19.42 -15.67 -4.33
CA LEU A 193 19.82 -14.30 -3.98
C LEU A 193 18.69 -13.28 -4.06
N ASP A 194 17.69 -13.52 -4.90
CA ASP A 194 16.58 -12.60 -5.19
C ASP A 194 15.27 -13.07 -4.56
N LEU A 195 15.37 -13.53 -3.33
CA LEU A 195 14.25 -14.02 -2.55
C LEU A 195 13.72 -12.84 -1.72
N LEU A 196 12.48 -12.41 -1.97
CA LEU A 196 11.80 -11.45 -1.08
C LEU A 196 11.56 -12.16 0.25
N ASP A 197 12.33 -11.77 1.26
CA ASP A 197 12.30 -12.36 2.60
C ASP A 197 11.09 -11.86 3.37
N PHE A 198 10.23 -12.76 3.80
CA PHE A 198 9.20 -12.43 4.78
C PHE A 198 9.04 -13.53 5.83
N HIS A 199 8.80 -13.17 7.07
CA HIS A 199 8.71 -14.12 8.17
C HIS A 199 7.29 -14.72 8.26
N LEU A 200 7.16 -16.02 8.52
CA LEU A 200 5.87 -16.69 8.77
C LEU A 200 5.22 -16.20 10.06
N ASP A 201 6.01 -15.67 11.00
CA ASP A 201 5.52 -14.94 12.16
C ASP A 201 4.97 -13.55 11.79
N ASP A 202 5.26 -12.98 10.61
CA ASP A 202 4.61 -11.72 10.15
C ASP A 202 3.10 -11.91 9.91
N PHE A 203 2.62 -13.15 9.90
CA PHE A 203 1.19 -13.48 9.95
C PHE A 203 0.58 -13.40 11.36
N ALA A 204 1.38 -13.10 12.39
CA ALA A 204 0.93 -12.91 13.76
C ALA A 204 1.57 -11.70 14.44
N HIS A 205 2.87 -11.44 14.34
CA HIS A 205 3.53 -10.31 14.98
C HIS A 205 4.85 -9.97 14.27
N VAL A 206 5.19 -8.68 14.24
CA VAL A 206 6.55 -8.14 13.96
C VAL A 206 6.89 -7.77 12.50
N LEU A 207 6.09 -6.88 11.93
CA LEU A 207 6.59 -5.76 11.12
C LEU A 207 5.74 -4.51 11.31
N ALA A 208 4.48 -4.71 11.72
CA ALA A 208 3.66 -3.67 12.33
C ALA A 208 4.39 -3.02 13.51
N ALA A 209 5.16 -3.71 14.37
CA ALA A 209 5.92 -3.03 15.41
C ALA A 209 6.99 -2.07 14.88
N GLN A 210 7.64 -2.34 13.74
CA GLN A 210 8.65 -1.45 13.12
C GLN A 210 8.05 -0.36 12.22
N ILE A 211 6.94 -0.67 11.52
CA ILE A 211 6.20 0.27 10.67
C ILE A 211 5.31 1.16 11.53
N ILE A 212 4.64 0.64 12.57
CA ILE A 212 3.98 1.41 13.64
C ILE A 212 5.04 2.19 14.40
N THR A 213 6.18 1.62 14.84
CA THR A 213 7.23 2.51 15.40
C THR A 213 7.76 3.49 14.38
N MET A 214 7.76 3.28 13.07
CA MET A 214 8.14 4.32 12.10
C MET A 214 7.05 5.36 11.88
N HIS A 215 5.78 4.98 11.80
CA HIS A 215 4.64 5.87 11.60
C HIS A 215 4.33 6.64 12.88
N GLU A 216 4.36 5.99 14.04
CA GLU A 216 4.35 6.62 15.35
C GLU A 216 5.63 7.39 15.61
N ARG A 217 6.84 6.94 15.21
CA ARG A 217 8.04 7.78 15.30
C ARG A 217 7.92 8.99 14.39
N ARG A 218 7.27 8.91 13.23
CA ARG A 218 6.98 10.08 12.38
C ARG A 218 5.90 10.96 12.98
N ARG A 219 4.86 10.40 13.63
CA ARG A 219 3.84 11.17 14.37
C ARG A 219 4.47 11.87 15.57
N LEU A 220 5.23 11.14 16.38
CA LEU A 220 6.02 11.62 17.50
C LEU A 220 7.07 12.61 17.01
N GLN A 221 7.72 12.39 15.87
CA GLN A 221 8.67 13.32 15.27
C GLN A 221 7.97 14.59 14.79
N ALA A 222 6.79 14.52 14.18
CA ALA A 222 6.00 15.69 13.82
C ALA A 222 5.50 16.45 15.06
N VAL A 223 5.13 15.73 16.13
CA VAL A 223 4.84 16.30 17.46
C VAL A 223 6.09 16.96 18.03
N LEU A 224 7.25 16.32 17.96
CA LEU A 224 8.54 16.82 18.46
C LEU A 224 9.04 18.03 17.67
N GLU A 225 8.94 18.02 16.34
CA GLU A 225 9.26 19.14 15.45
C GLU A 225 8.30 20.31 15.71
N SER A 226 7.02 20.03 15.93
CA SER A 226 6.05 21.06 16.32
C SER A 226 6.36 21.61 17.70
N MET A 227 6.66 20.77 18.70
CA MET A 227 7.07 21.19 20.04
C MET A 227 8.36 22.01 20.01
N TRP A 228 9.34 21.61 19.19
CA TRP A 228 10.58 22.36 18.98
C TRP A 228 10.30 23.74 18.37
N ASN A 229 9.46 23.81 17.33
CA ASN A 229 9.11 25.07 16.67
C ASN A 229 8.25 25.97 17.56
N ILE A 230 7.40 25.39 18.40
CA ILE A 230 6.49 26.12 19.29
C ILE A 230 7.22 26.64 20.53
N PHE A 231 8.10 25.85 21.14
CA PHE A 231 8.70 26.16 22.44
C PHE A 231 10.19 26.52 22.37
N HIS A 232 10.89 26.22 21.28
CA HIS A 232 12.35 26.39 21.15
C HIS A 232 13.15 25.73 22.27
N LEU A 233 12.64 24.63 22.83
CA LEU A 233 13.25 23.95 23.96
C LEU A 233 14.06 22.73 23.52
N PRO A 234 15.19 22.42 24.19
CA PRO A 234 15.85 21.13 24.04
C PRO A 234 14.89 20.00 24.45
N LEU A 235 14.61 19.12 23.50
CA LEU A 235 13.84 17.89 23.69
C LEU A 235 14.82 16.72 23.82
N ARG A 236 14.64 15.90 24.85
CA ARG A 236 15.34 14.62 24.99
C ARG A 236 14.30 13.51 24.88
N VAL A 237 14.42 12.69 23.84
CA VAL A 237 13.60 11.48 23.68
C VAL A 237 14.34 10.33 24.35
N ARG A 238 13.71 9.69 25.33
CA ARG A 238 14.24 8.52 26.03
C ARG A 238 13.30 7.34 25.80
N ARG A 239 13.86 6.19 25.43
CA ARG A 239 13.12 4.94 25.30
C ARG A 239 13.56 4.01 26.40
N ASP A 240 12.66 3.68 27.32
CA ASP A 240 12.92 2.76 28.42
C ASP A 240 11.99 1.56 28.27
N ASN A 241 12.55 0.39 27.89
CA ASN A 241 11.98 -0.96 27.73
C ASN A 241 10.58 -1.14 27.11
N GLU A 242 9.57 -0.37 27.50
CA GLU A 242 8.15 -0.44 27.09
C GLU A 242 7.53 0.96 26.83
N ASP A 243 8.13 2.07 27.31
CA ASP A 243 7.59 3.43 27.16
C ASP A 243 8.49 4.32 26.28
N THR A 244 7.87 5.15 25.42
CA THR A 244 8.56 6.28 24.77
C THR A 244 8.31 7.55 25.59
N THR A 245 9.37 8.02 26.25
CA THR A 245 9.33 9.20 27.09
C THR A 245 9.90 10.40 26.32
N ILE A 246 9.16 11.51 26.29
CA ILE A 246 9.66 12.78 25.74
C ILE A 246 9.89 13.73 26.93
N GLU A 247 11.15 13.96 27.24
CA GLU A 247 11.56 14.96 28.22
C GLU A 247 11.69 16.31 27.49
N ALA A 248 10.72 17.20 27.71
CA ALA A 248 10.88 18.60 27.36
C ALA A 248 11.31 19.35 28.62
N MET A 249 12.45 20.06 28.57
CA MET A 249 12.83 20.95 29.67
C MET A 249 11.91 22.18 29.67
N MET A 250 10.67 21.99 30.15
CA MET A 250 9.68 23.06 30.27
C MET A 250 9.91 23.94 31.52
N SER A 251 11.00 23.70 32.25
CA SER A 251 11.28 24.38 33.51
C SER A 251 11.20 25.91 33.41
N ALA A 252 11.60 26.50 32.29
CA ALA A 252 11.56 27.96 32.08
C ALA A 252 10.17 28.55 31.75
N LEU A 253 9.21 27.75 31.25
CA LEU A 253 7.86 28.23 30.88
C LEU A 253 6.88 28.22 32.06
N PHE A 254 7.14 27.38 33.06
CA PHE A 254 6.25 27.16 34.20
C PHE A 254 6.68 27.98 35.42
N LEU A 255 7.98 28.27 35.55
CA LEU A 255 8.51 29.13 36.60
C LEU A 255 8.12 30.60 36.33
N GLY A 256 7.08 31.08 37.00
CA GLY A 256 6.84 32.53 37.14
C GLY A 256 5.40 33.03 37.08
N PHE A 257 4.39 32.15 36.96
CA PHE A 257 2.99 32.60 36.88
C PHE A 257 2.18 32.15 38.10
N ASP A 258 1.93 33.09 39.00
CA ASP A 258 0.98 32.94 40.09
C ASP A 258 -0.43 33.27 39.59
N GLY A 259 -1.06 32.38 38.82
CA GLY A 259 -2.45 32.60 38.38
C GLY A 259 -2.87 31.87 37.12
N GLU A 260 -3.53 32.61 36.22
CA GLU A 260 -4.00 32.11 34.92
C GLU A 260 -2.83 31.77 33.99
N ILE A 261 -3.03 30.80 33.09
CA ILE A 261 -2.07 30.45 32.05
C ILE A 261 -1.94 31.66 31.12
N PRO A 262 -0.73 32.23 30.92
CA PRO A 262 -0.54 33.35 30.01
C PRO A 262 -1.08 33.04 28.62
N THR A 263 -1.70 34.00 27.95
CA THR A 263 -2.30 33.82 26.61
C THR A 263 -1.33 33.17 25.62
N ILE A 264 -0.07 33.58 25.63
CA ILE A 264 0.99 33.01 24.78
C ILE A 264 1.19 31.51 25.07
N LEU A 265 1.10 31.07 26.32
CA LEU A 265 1.21 29.66 26.67
C LEU A 265 -0.09 28.91 26.35
N ALA A 266 -1.25 29.54 26.54
CA ALA A 266 -2.56 28.97 26.19
C ALA A 266 -2.69 28.68 24.68
N ASP A 267 -2.23 29.59 23.81
CA ASP A 267 -2.22 29.39 22.36
C ASP A 267 -1.34 28.20 21.97
N LYS A 268 -0.14 28.12 22.56
CA LYS A 268 0.81 27.01 22.32
C LYS A 268 0.29 25.67 22.81
N LEU A 269 -0.35 25.63 23.98
CA LEU A 269 -1.00 24.43 24.51
C LEU A 269 -2.22 24.02 23.66
N THR A 270 -2.93 24.99 23.07
CA THR A 270 -4.03 24.73 22.15
C THR A 270 -3.55 24.06 20.86
N ASP A 271 -2.46 24.56 20.27
CA ASP A 271 -1.88 23.95 19.07
C ASP A 271 -1.29 22.57 19.36
N PHE A 272 -0.66 22.40 20.53
CA PHE A 272 -0.25 21.08 21.00
C PHE A 272 -1.44 20.11 21.10
N SER A 273 -2.55 20.52 21.70
CA SER A 273 -3.75 19.68 21.83
C SER A 273 -4.33 19.28 20.47
N LYS A 274 -4.36 20.18 19.49
CA LYS A 274 -4.83 19.84 18.13
C LYS A 274 -3.95 18.79 17.47
N ILE A 275 -2.62 18.89 17.64
CA ILE A 275 -1.67 17.95 17.04
C ILE A 275 -1.74 16.60 17.74
N ALA A 276 -1.77 16.60 19.08
CA ALA A 276 -1.97 15.41 19.90
C ALA A 276 -3.33 14.73 19.64
N GLY A 277 -4.35 15.55 19.34
CA GLY A 277 -5.72 15.13 19.05
C GLY A 277 -5.96 14.55 17.66
N ARG A 278 -5.01 14.70 16.71
CA ARG A 278 -5.16 14.13 15.35
C ARG A 278 -5.17 12.60 15.43
N ARG A 279 -6.37 12.02 15.36
CA ARG A 279 -6.60 10.57 15.34
C ARG A 279 -6.49 10.03 13.92
N MET A 280 -6.01 8.78 13.80
CA MET A 280 -6.37 7.99 12.62
C MET A 280 -7.84 7.56 12.77
N PRO A 281 -8.62 7.51 11.69
CA PRO A 281 -9.98 6.97 11.75
C PRO A 281 -9.96 5.57 12.36
N GLY A 282 -10.64 5.37 13.49
CA GLY A 282 -10.76 4.08 14.17
C GLY A 282 -9.79 3.81 15.33
N THR A 283 -8.79 4.67 15.60
CA THR A 283 -7.84 4.41 16.70
C THR A 283 -8.30 5.02 18.03
N ARG A 284 -7.93 4.39 19.15
CA ARG A 284 -8.15 5.02 20.47
C ARG A 284 -7.15 6.16 20.67
N PRO A 285 -7.46 7.14 21.53
CA PRO A 285 -6.51 8.20 21.83
C PRO A 285 -5.36 7.66 22.68
N VAL A 286 -4.15 8.15 22.42
CA VAL A 286 -2.98 7.80 23.22
C VAL A 286 -2.98 8.66 24.49
N PRO A 287 -2.88 8.06 25.70
CA PRO A 287 -2.82 8.81 26.93
C PRO A 287 -1.53 9.61 27.03
N ILE A 288 -1.66 10.90 27.33
CA ILE A 288 -0.54 11.81 27.55
C ILE A 288 -0.43 12.06 29.05
N ILE A 289 0.70 11.70 29.64
CA ILE A 289 0.94 11.82 31.06
C ILE A 289 1.92 12.98 31.29
N ILE A 290 1.52 13.97 32.09
CA ILE A 290 2.39 15.07 32.52
C ILE A 290 2.83 14.77 33.96
N SER A 291 4.13 14.52 34.17
CA SER A 291 4.71 14.26 35.49
C SER A 291 5.56 15.44 35.98
N PRO A 292 5.46 15.83 37.27
CA PRO A 292 6.31 16.86 37.87
C PRO A 292 7.76 16.37 38.04
N PRO A 293 8.74 17.29 38.15
CA PRO A 293 10.15 16.93 38.35
C PRO A 293 10.34 16.30 39.72
N GLY A 294 11.21 15.29 39.79
CA GLY A 294 11.46 14.57 41.02
C GLY A 294 12.45 15.24 41.98
N ASN A 295 12.69 14.53 43.08
CA ASN A 295 13.04 14.98 44.45
C ASN A 295 14.25 15.92 44.66
N LYS A 296 14.94 16.44 43.65
CA LYS A 296 16.12 17.31 43.84
C LYS A 296 15.79 18.79 44.05
N ILE A 297 14.55 19.23 43.84
CA ILE A 297 14.08 20.61 44.08
C ILE A 297 12.95 20.57 45.12
N VAL A 298 13.29 20.27 46.38
CA VAL A 298 12.30 20.08 47.45
C VAL A 298 11.57 21.38 47.80
N GLU A 299 12.22 22.54 47.66
CA GLU A 299 11.69 23.83 48.11
C GLU A 299 10.55 24.42 47.27
N LYS A 300 10.20 23.82 46.11
CA LYS A 300 9.12 24.34 45.22
C LYS A 300 8.14 23.28 44.72
N ARG A 301 8.09 22.11 45.36
CA ARG A 301 7.31 20.96 44.86
C ARG A 301 5.80 21.25 44.80
N GLU A 302 5.26 21.93 45.80
CA GLU A 302 3.83 22.28 45.84
C GLU A 302 3.44 23.23 44.70
N ASP A 303 4.31 24.18 44.33
CA ASP A 303 4.11 25.10 43.21
C ASP A 303 4.07 24.35 41.87
N TRP A 304 4.95 23.35 41.71
CA TRP A 304 5.01 22.52 40.51
C TRP A 304 3.75 21.66 40.34
N ASP A 305 3.29 20.99 41.41
CA ASP A 305 2.08 20.17 41.36
C ASP A 305 0.83 21.01 41.07
N ALA A 306 0.78 22.25 41.58
CA ALA A 306 -0.31 23.18 41.29
C ALA A 306 -0.27 23.69 39.84
N GLN A 307 0.91 23.92 39.27
CA GLN A 307 1.05 24.37 37.89
C GLN A 307 0.81 23.25 36.87
N ALA A 308 1.31 22.04 37.14
CA ALA A 308 1.05 20.86 36.30
C ALA A 308 -0.45 20.54 36.23
N ARG A 309 -1.15 20.61 37.38
CA ARG A 309 -2.62 20.46 37.43
C ARG A 309 -3.34 21.50 36.58
N ARG A 310 -2.96 22.78 36.67
CA ARG A 310 -3.54 23.84 35.84
C ARG A 310 -3.37 23.60 34.34
N VAL A 311 -2.21 23.11 33.91
CA VAL A 311 -1.99 22.78 32.49
C VAL A 311 -2.80 21.57 32.06
N VAL A 312 -2.89 20.52 32.87
CA VAL A 312 -3.77 19.38 32.59
C VAL A 312 -5.23 19.82 32.50
N GLU A 313 -5.73 20.61 33.46
CA GLU A 313 -7.09 21.15 33.46
C GLU A 313 -7.37 22.03 32.24
N PHE A 314 -6.41 22.86 31.82
CA PHE A 314 -6.53 23.66 30.61
C PHE A 314 -6.62 22.79 29.36
N LEU A 315 -5.71 21.83 29.23
CA LEU A 315 -5.70 20.92 28.09
C LEU A 315 -6.99 20.10 28.02
N GLN A 316 -7.48 19.58 29.15
CA GLN A 316 -8.74 18.83 29.23
C GLN A 316 -9.98 19.63 28.83
N LYS A 317 -9.94 20.98 28.88
CA LYS A 317 -11.04 21.83 28.40
C LYS A 317 -11.05 22.00 26.88
N LEU A 318 -9.99 21.61 26.18
CA LEU A 318 -9.92 21.67 24.73
C LEU A 318 -10.67 20.47 24.11
N PRO A 319 -11.21 20.61 22.88
CA PRO A 319 -12.01 19.55 22.23
C PRO A 319 -11.32 18.18 22.15
N ASP A 320 -9.99 18.18 22.09
CA ASP A 320 -9.17 16.98 21.94
C ASP A 320 -8.45 16.54 23.23
N GLY A 321 -8.65 17.23 24.35
CA GLY A 321 -7.81 17.10 25.55
C GLY A 321 -8.21 16.03 26.55
N ASN A 322 -9.30 15.30 26.31
CA ASN A 322 -9.89 14.34 27.25
C ASN A 322 -8.98 13.15 27.61
N THR A 323 -7.83 13.02 26.97
CA THR A 323 -6.91 11.86 27.11
C THR A 323 -5.62 12.23 27.80
N ILE A 324 -5.54 13.44 28.33
CA ILE A 324 -4.38 13.98 29.05
C ILE A 324 -4.61 13.78 30.55
N GLN A 325 -3.67 13.13 31.22
CA GLN A 325 -3.72 12.77 32.63
C GLN A 325 -2.48 13.28 33.37
N LEU A 326 -2.60 13.48 34.68
CA LEU A 326 -1.47 13.80 35.55
C LEU A 326 -0.77 12.50 35.97
N GLY A 327 0.56 12.43 35.85
CA GLY A 327 1.36 11.26 36.22
C GLY A 327 1.93 11.28 37.62
N SER A 328 2.38 10.12 38.10
CA SER A 328 3.21 10.02 39.30
C SER A 328 4.61 10.63 39.06
N PRO A 329 5.22 11.29 40.06
CA PRO A 329 6.52 11.97 39.93
C PRO A 329 7.66 11.02 39.50
N ILE A 330 8.52 11.49 38.59
CA ILE A 330 9.72 10.78 38.09
C ILE A 330 10.97 11.59 38.49
N PRO A 331 12.11 10.97 38.87
CA PRO A 331 13.12 11.59 39.73
C PRO A 331 13.78 12.93 39.31
N GLU A 332 13.77 13.41 38.06
CA GLU A 332 14.67 14.53 37.67
C GLU A 332 14.18 15.56 36.61
N ALA A 333 12.95 15.50 36.05
CA ALA A 333 12.44 16.54 35.11
C ALA A 333 10.90 16.55 34.99
N VAL A 334 10.30 17.65 34.48
CA VAL A 334 8.92 17.59 33.97
C VAL A 334 8.93 16.67 32.76
N THR A 335 8.30 15.51 32.88
CA THR A 335 8.34 14.49 31.85
C THR A 335 6.96 14.40 31.20
N LEU A 336 6.90 14.56 29.88
CA LEU A 336 5.74 14.20 29.10
C LEU A 336 5.89 12.72 28.70
N THR A 337 5.24 11.83 29.44
CA THR A 337 5.24 10.41 29.10
C THR A 337 4.02 10.14 28.24
N ILE A 338 4.25 9.84 26.96
CA ILE A 338 3.21 9.34 26.08
C ILE A 338 3.22 7.82 26.25
N ARG A 339 2.26 7.28 27.01
CA ARG A 339 2.14 5.83 27.17
C ARG A 339 1.33 5.27 26.03
N ILE A 340 1.91 4.34 25.30
CA ILE A 340 1.18 3.54 24.33
C ILE A 340 0.77 2.27 25.09
N ASP A 341 -0.53 2.09 25.28
CA ASP A 341 -1.09 0.97 26.04
C ASP A 341 -0.80 -0.36 25.30
N GLU A 342 -0.20 -1.36 25.94
CA GLU A 342 0.11 -2.66 25.33
C GLU A 342 -1.15 -3.38 24.81
N GLU A 343 -2.31 -3.21 25.45
CA GLU A 343 -3.58 -3.79 24.95
C GLU A 343 -4.07 -3.07 23.69
N LEU A 344 -3.82 -1.77 23.58
CA LEU A 344 -4.04 -1.01 22.36
C LEU A 344 -3.07 -1.46 21.28
N GLU A 345 -1.79 -1.63 21.65
CA GLU A 345 -0.76 -2.12 20.75
C GLU A 345 -1.15 -3.49 20.21
N GLN A 346 -1.60 -4.47 21.03
CA GLN A 346 -1.94 -5.81 20.52
C GLN A 346 -3.23 -5.89 19.71
N SER A 347 -4.28 -5.13 20.06
CA SER A 347 -5.52 -5.09 19.28
C SER A 347 -5.34 -4.32 17.96
N GLU A 348 -4.63 -3.19 17.98
CA GLU A 348 -4.29 -2.44 16.77
C GLU A 348 -3.18 -3.11 15.96
N LEU A 349 -2.22 -3.83 16.56
CA LEU A 349 -1.20 -4.65 15.86
C LEU A 349 -1.86 -5.76 15.05
N ASN A 350 -2.96 -6.35 15.54
CA ASN A 350 -3.68 -7.39 14.79
C ASN A 350 -4.40 -6.83 13.56
N ASP A 351 -4.89 -5.59 13.62
CA ASP A 351 -5.55 -4.89 12.50
C ASP A 351 -4.57 -4.13 11.57
N LEU A 352 -3.45 -3.64 12.11
CA LEU A 352 -2.34 -2.94 11.42
C LEU A 352 -1.20 -3.88 11.01
N GLN A 353 -1.35 -5.20 11.21
CA GLN A 353 -0.45 -6.21 10.70
C GLN A 353 -0.24 -5.94 9.22
N TYR A 354 0.93 -5.38 8.89
CA TYR A 354 1.42 -5.24 7.53
C TYR A 354 1.17 -6.57 6.85
N ASN A 355 0.23 -6.57 5.91
CA ASN A 355 -0.33 -7.80 5.42
C ASN A 355 0.59 -8.30 4.31
N VAL A 356 1.74 -8.84 4.72
CA VAL A 356 2.78 -9.37 3.86
C VAL A 356 2.17 -10.21 2.74
N SER A 357 1.26 -11.13 3.08
CA SER A 357 0.61 -12.00 2.08
C SER A 357 -0.10 -11.24 0.97
N VAL A 358 -0.69 -10.09 1.31
CA VAL A 358 -1.41 -9.22 0.40
C VAL A 358 -0.45 -8.33 -0.39
N HIS A 359 0.63 -7.86 0.23
CA HIS A 359 1.71 -7.14 -0.45
C HIS A 359 2.39 -8.03 -1.49
N GLU A 360 2.81 -9.23 -1.09
CA GLU A 360 3.41 -10.25 -1.97
C GLU A 360 2.45 -10.67 -3.08
N PHE A 361 1.15 -10.74 -2.79
CA PHE A 361 0.16 -10.95 -3.83
C PHE A 361 0.14 -9.81 -4.86
N GLY A 362 0.38 -8.57 -4.44
CA GLY A 362 0.58 -7.44 -5.36
C GLY A 362 1.75 -7.66 -6.32
N HIS A 363 2.87 -8.21 -5.85
CA HIS A 363 3.98 -8.62 -6.72
C HIS A 363 3.59 -9.77 -7.67
N MET A 364 2.83 -10.74 -7.19
CA MET A 364 2.28 -11.82 -8.04
C MET A 364 1.30 -11.29 -9.09
N LEU A 365 0.62 -10.17 -8.84
CA LEU A 365 -0.14 -9.43 -9.86
C LEU A 365 0.77 -8.68 -10.83
N GLY A 366 2.05 -8.50 -10.52
CA GLY A 366 3.00 -7.74 -11.33
C GLY A 366 3.09 -6.27 -10.95
N LEU A 367 2.81 -5.89 -9.70
CA LEU A 367 2.99 -4.53 -9.19
C LEU A 367 4.43 -4.30 -8.68
N PRO A 368 5.02 -3.10 -8.87
CA PRO A 368 6.38 -2.81 -8.40
C PRO A 368 6.37 -2.35 -6.96
N ASP A 369 7.51 -2.49 -6.28
CA ASP A 369 7.79 -1.77 -5.05
C ASP A 369 7.78 -0.26 -5.26
N GLU A 370 7.16 0.46 -4.34
CA GLU A 370 7.02 1.92 -4.41
C GLU A 370 8.10 2.69 -3.64
N TYR A 371 8.87 2.00 -2.79
CA TYR A 371 9.93 2.59 -1.98
C TYR A 371 11.32 2.56 -2.65
N GLU A 372 11.49 1.86 -3.77
CA GLU A 372 12.79 1.77 -4.45
C GLU A 372 12.92 2.80 -5.57
N ASP A 373 14.02 3.54 -5.57
CA ASP A 373 14.45 4.30 -6.73
C ASP A 373 14.87 3.36 -7.87
N PRO A 374 14.53 3.65 -9.14
CA PRO A 374 15.22 3.00 -10.22
C PRO A 374 16.69 3.45 -10.12
N PRO A 375 17.64 2.51 -10.08
CA PRO A 375 19.05 2.88 -10.00
C PRO A 375 19.45 3.59 -11.29
N ASN A 376 19.57 4.92 -11.22
CA ASN A 376 20.02 5.76 -12.34
C ASN A 376 21.53 5.65 -12.61
N SER A 377 22.20 4.66 -12.02
CA SER A 377 23.64 4.46 -12.18
C SER A 377 23.92 3.73 -13.50
N PRO A 378 24.87 4.21 -14.33
CA PRO A 378 25.35 3.44 -15.49
C PRO A 378 25.94 2.07 -15.08
N ASN A 379 26.35 1.92 -13.80
CA ASN A 379 26.85 0.68 -13.22
C ASN A 379 25.78 -0.14 -12.47
N ALA A 380 24.50 0.20 -12.62
CA ALA A 380 23.38 -0.57 -12.08
C ALA A 380 23.47 -2.04 -12.52
N LYS A 381 23.21 -2.97 -11.60
CA LYS A 381 23.20 -4.40 -11.91
C LYS A 381 22.12 -4.73 -12.95
N PRO A 382 22.16 -5.90 -13.62
CA PRO A 382 21.10 -6.29 -14.54
C PRO A 382 19.69 -6.31 -13.90
N GLU A 383 19.56 -6.78 -12.66
CA GLU A 383 18.29 -6.84 -11.91
C GLU A 383 17.70 -5.44 -11.67
N ASP A 384 18.55 -4.54 -11.20
CA ASP A 384 18.32 -3.12 -11.01
C ASP A 384 17.76 -2.44 -12.28
N ARG A 385 18.33 -2.75 -13.46
CA ARG A 385 17.84 -2.27 -14.76
C ARG A 385 16.51 -2.89 -15.17
N ALA A 386 16.29 -4.16 -14.84
CA ALA A 386 15.01 -4.84 -15.07
C ALA A 386 13.90 -4.19 -14.22
N LYS A 387 14.16 -3.93 -12.94
CA LYS A 387 13.25 -3.19 -12.05
C LYS A 387 12.89 -1.81 -12.62
N ALA A 388 13.88 -1.07 -13.11
CA ALA A 388 13.66 0.23 -13.74
C ALA A 388 12.79 0.14 -15.02
N THR A 389 13.03 -0.87 -15.86
CA THR A 389 12.24 -1.10 -17.09
C THR A 389 10.78 -1.38 -16.75
N VAL A 390 10.55 -2.26 -15.78
CA VAL A 390 9.21 -2.63 -15.34
C VAL A 390 8.47 -1.43 -14.75
N LYS A 391 9.16 -0.59 -13.97
CA LYS A 391 8.61 0.67 -13.44
C LYS A 391 8.23 1.64 -14.56
N ALA A 392 9.07 1.78 -15.59
CA ALA A 392 8.77 2.62 -16.74
C ALA A 392 7.52 2.13 -17.50
N GLU A 393 7.38 0.83 -17.72
CA GLU A 393 6.17 0.26 -18.34
C GLU A 393 4.93 0.45 -17.46
N TYR A 394 5.08 0.33 -16.14
CA TYR A 394 4.00 0.60 -15.19
C TYR A 394 3.52 2.05 -15.24
N LEU A 395 4.43 3.02 -15.33
CA LEU A 395 4.08 4.43 -15.50
C LEU A 395 3.34 4.67 -16.83
N LYS A 396 3.74 4.00 -17.93
CA LYS A 396 3.02 4.07 -19.21
C LYS A 396 1.60 3.53 -19.11
N LEU A 397 1.40 2.40 -18.43
CA LEU A 397 0.04 1.85 -18.21
C LEU A 397 -0.82 2.81 -17.38
N CYS A 398 -0.27 3.41 -16.32
CA CYS A 398 -0.98 4.41 -15.52
C CYS A 398 -1.42 5.60 -16.39
N GLN A 399 -0.51 6.11 -17.24
CA GLN A 399 -0.82 7.19 -18.18
C GLN A 399 -1.91 6.79 -19.19
N LEU A 400 -1.84 5.59 -19.76
CA LEU A 400 -2.85 5.08 -20.70
C LEU A 400 -4.23 4.89 -20.04
N ALA A 401 -4.26 4.53 -18.76
CA ALA A 401 -5.47 4.43 -17.95
C ALA A 401 -6.00 5.80 -17.48
N GLY A 402 -5.24 6.89 -17.69
CA GLY A 402 -5.59 8.22 -17.21
C GLY A 402 -5.47 8.38 -15.70
N LEU A 403 -4.61 7.58 -15.04
CA LEU A 403 -4.33 7.69 -13.61
C LEU A 403 -3.07 8.50 -13.35
N ALA A 404 -3.07 9.24 -12.24
CA ALA A 404 -1.85 9.78 -11.68
C ALA A 404 -0.93 8.63 -11.25
N ALA A 405 0.32 8.66 -11.71
CA ALA A 405 1.32 7.70 -11.29
C ALA A 405 1.58 7.80 -9.77
N PRO A 406 1.99 6.69 -9.12
CA PRO A 406 2.50 6.79 -7.76
C PRO A 406 3.71 7.70 -7.72
N ASN A 407 3.90 8.39 -6.60
CA ASN A 407 5.13 9.11 -6.36
C ASN A 407 6.21 8.09 -5.98
N PHE A 408 7.33 8.06 -6.71
CA PHE A 408 8.44 7.18 -6.40
C PHE A 408 9.72 7.99 -6.21
N PRO A 409 10.64 7.57 -5.31
CA PRO A 409 10.43 6.59 -4.24
C PRO A 409 9.62 7.27 -3.13
N SER A 410 8.65 6.58 -2.54
CA SER A 410 7.97 7.17 -1.40
C SER A 410 7.50 6.11 -0.41
N HIS A 411 7.66 6.45 0.87
CA HIS A 411 7.09 5.72 1.99
C HIS A 411 5.69 6.27 2.25
N THR A 412 4.69 5.68 1.60
CA THR A 412 3.29 6.16 1.63
C THR A 412 2.38 5.17 2.33
N SER A 413 1.10 5.53 2.44
CA SER A 413 0.06 4.61 2.93
C SER A 413 -0.29 3.50 1.93
N SER A 414 0.37 3.44 0.76
CA SER A 414 0.15 2.41 -0.26
C SER A 414 0.51 1.01 0.21
N MET A 415 -0.31 0.02 -0.18
CA MET A 415 -0.05 -1.41 0.06
C MET A 415 1.25 -1.89 -0.61
N MET A 416 1.70 -1.27 -1.69
CA MET A 416 2.99 -1.61 -2.33
C MET A 416 4.16 -0.73 -1.84
N SER A 417 3.94 -0.05 -0.71
CA SER A 417 4.92 0.77 0.03
C SER A 417 4.89 0.35 1.51
N ASP A 418 4.95 1.28 2.45
CA ASP A 418 4.92 1.02 3.90
C ASP A 418 3.51 0.86 4.49
N GLY A 419 2.46 0.92 3.67
CA GLY A 419 1.10 1.14 4.15
C GLY A 419 0.11 0.01 3.88
N MET A 420 -1.16 0.34 4.10
CA MET A 420 -2.30 -0.60 4.08
C MET A 420 -3.43 -0.11 3.18
N THR A 421 -3.12 0.72 2.18
CA THR A 421 -4.11 1.31 1.27
C THR A 421 -3.94 0.74 -0.12
N VAL A 422 -5.00 0.13 -0.62
CA VAL A 422 -5.11 -0.24 -2.03
C VAL A 422 -5.53 0.99 -2.82
N LEU A 423 -4.70 1.41 -3.77
CA LEU A 423 -4.90 2.61 -4.58
C LEU A 423 -5.33 2.23 -6.00
N PRO A 424 -5.97 3.13 -6.76
CA PRO A 424 -6.48 2.81 -8.10
C PRO A 424 -5.41 2.27 -9.07
N PHE A 425 -4.16 2.72 -8.95
CA PHE A 425 -3.07 2.22 -9.80
C PHE A 425 -2.67 0.78 -9.48
N HIS A 426 -3.03 0.21 -8.33
CA HIS A 426 -2.82 -1.21 -8.06
C HIS A 426 -3.69 -2.12 -8.94
N ALA A 427 -4.66 -1.57 -9.67
CA ALA A 427 -5.48 -2.30 -10.63
C ALA A 427 -4.80 -2.55 -11.99
N MET A 428 -3.59 -2.01 -12.25
CA MET A 428 -3.01 -1.94 -13.60
C MET A 428 -2.93 -3.28 -14.33
N SER A 429 -2.47 -4.35 -13.68
CA SER A 429 -2.35 -5.66 -14.34
C SER A 429 -3.71 -6.26 -14.70
N VAL A 430 -4.72 -6.02 -13.85
CA VAL A 430 -6.09 -6.46 -14.09
C VAL A 430 -6.75 -5.63 -15.18
N TRP A 431 -6.53 -4.32 -15.19
CA TRP A 431 -6.97 -3.41 -16.24
C TRP A 431 -6.34 -3.77 -17.61
N ASP A 432 -5.05 -4.08 -17.65
CA ASP A 432 -4.35 -4.54 -18.86
C ASP A 432 -4.94 -5.85 -19.38
N ALA A 433 -5.25 -6.80 -18.49
CA ALA A 433 -5.94 -8.03 -18.85
C ALA A 433 -7.34 -7.76 -19.43
N LEU A 434 -8.13 -6.90 -18.79
CA LEU A 434 -9.46 -6.53 -19.28
C LEU A 434 -9.38 -5.88 -20.67
N CYS A 435 -8.44 -4.96 -20.87
CA CYS A 435 -8.20 -4.33 -22.16
C CYS A 435 -7.89 -5.37 -23.25
N LYS A 436 -6.94 -6.27 -23.02
CA LYS A 436 -6.54 -7.31 -23.99
C LYS A 436 -7.61 -8.37 -24.23
N MET A 437 -8.43 -8.68 -23.23
CA MET A 437 -9.56 -9.61 -23.38
C MET A 437 -10.69 -9.02 -24.21
N THR A 438 -10.94 -7.73 -24.04
CA THR A 438 -12.05 -7.03 -24.70
C THR A 438 -11.66 -6.43 -26.04
N GLN A 439 -10.39 -6.58 -26.46
CA GLN A 439 -9.99 -6.37 -27.85
C GLN A 439 -10.60 -7.45 -28.76
N PRO A 440 -11.06 -7.07 -29.97
CA PRO A 440 -10.94 -5.75 -30.59
C PRO A 440 -12.12 -4.79 -30.30
N TYR A 441 -13.08 -5.16 -29.44
CA TYR A 441 -14.29 -4.38 -29.21
C TYR A 441 -14.02 -3.06 -28.50
N LEU A 442 -13.16 -3.04 -27.48
CA LEU A 442 -12.90 -1.87 -26.65
C LEU A 442 -11.41 -1.52 -26.64
N ALA A 443 -11.11 -0.24 -26.88
CA ALA A 443 -9.78 0.32 -26.71
C ALA A 443 -9.49 0.60 -25.21
N PRO A 444 -8.22 0.65 -24.79
CA PRO A 444 -7.87 0.85 -23.39
C PRO A 444 -8.48 2.10 -22.74
N HIS A 445 -8.48 3.24 -23.44
CA HIS A 445 -9.03 4.51 -22.91
C HIS A 445 -10.55 4.49 -22.68
N HIS A 446 -11.26 3.47 -23.19
CA HIS A 446 -12.67 3.26 -22.89
C HIS A 446 -12.90 2.73 -21.47
N TRP A 447 -11.89 2.15 -20.81
CA TRP A 447 -12.01 1.62 -19.46
C TRP A 447 -11.49 2.63 -18.44
N GLU A 448 -12.38 3.11 -17.57
CA GLU A 448 -12.06 3.99 -16.45
C GLU A 448 -11.97 3.18 -15.15
N ILE A 449 -10.93 3.40 -14.36
CA ILE A 449 -10.75 2.76 -13.05
C ILE A 449 -11.36 3.65 -11.98
N ARG A 450 -12.19 3.09 -11.11
CA ARG A 450 -12.80 3.82 -9.99
C ARG A 450 -12.63 3.05 -8.68
N PRO A 451 -12.26 3.73 -7.56
CA PRO A 451 -12.39 3.11 -6.25
C PRO A 451 -13.87 2.78 -5.97
N VAL A 452 -14.12 1.71 -5.19
CA VAL A 452 -15.46 1.32 -4.74
C VAL A 452 -15.84 2.03 -3.46
#